data_AF-A0A366MHN1-F1
#
_entry.id   AF-A0A366MHN1-F1
#
_cell.length_a   1.000
_cell.length_b   1.000
_cell.length_c   1.000
_cell.angle_alpha   90.00
_cell.angle_beta   90.00
_cell.angle_gamma   90.00
#
_symmetry.space_group_name_H-M   'P 1'
#
loop_
_entity.id
_entity.type
_entity.pdbx_description
1 polymer ?
#
loop_
_entity_poly.entity_id
_entity_poly.type
_entity_poly.pdbx_seq_one_letter_code
_entity_poly.pdbx_strand_id
1 'polypeptide(L)'
;MRISKAVSHALTEALVRFDNYLLSTWGVTRGWSRGNPAIVKRHRPSFFIYSRYGGDHWNEWIPEDCPYYPCHNYADQQCSFCYCPLYPCMDTEFGQMIEKPHGEIWSCMDCRLVHEPLVANHLLANPEAGVLELKSLKKKNREFLTTFFLTESTFFSYVE
;
A
#
# COMPACT_ATOMS: atom_id res chain seq x y z
N MET A 1 18.29 32.06 -10.74
CA MET A 1 18.67 30.67 -11.05
C MET A 1 17.40 29.88 -11.33
N ARG A 2 17.16 29.43 -12.57
CA ARG A 2 16.01 28.57 -12.91
C ARG A 2 16.41 27.12 -12.63
N ILE A 3 15.88 26.56 -11.55
CA ILE A 3 16.03 25.14 -11.22
C ILE A 3 15.16 24.37 -12.21
N SER A 4 15.72 23.36 -12.90
CA SER A 4 14.95 22.60 -13.90
C SER A 4 13.81 21.83 -13.22
N LYS A 5 12.71 21.58 -13.94
CA LYS A 5 11.56 20.83 -13.41
C LYS A 5 11.95 19.45 -12.87
N ALA A 6 12.92 18.79 -13.50
CA ALA A 6 13.44 17.50 -13.05
C ALA A 6 14.17 17.61 -11.70
N VAL A 7 14.97 18.66 -11.51
CA VAL A 7 15.66 18.91 -10.23
C VAL A 7 14.67 19.31 -9.14
N SER A 8 13.62 20.06 -9.48
CA SER A 8 12.51 20.36 -8.57
C SER A 8 11.75 19.09 -8.15
N HIS A 9 11.48 18.18 -9.09
CA HIS A 9 10.78 16.93 -8.81
C HIS A 9 11.62 15.99 -7.94
N ALA A 10 12.91 15.84 -8.24
CA ALA A 10 13.83 15.04 -7.43
C ALA A 10 14.02 15.62 -6.01
N LEU A 11 14.06 16.96 -5.86
CA LEU A 11 14.07 17.61 -4.55
C LEU A 11 12.74 17.39 -3.81
N THR A 12 11.61 17.43 -4.51
CA THR A 12 10.30 17.17 -3.92
C THR A 12 10.17 15.71 -3.48
N GLU A 13 10.62 14.75 -4.28
CA GLU A 13 10.63 13.32 -3.93
C GLU A 13 11.60 13.03 -2.78
N ALA A 14 12.78 13.67 -2.75
CA ALA A 14 13.72 13.54 -1.65
C ALA A 14 13.15 14.14 -0.35
N LEU A 15 12.45 15.27 -0.43
CA LEU A 15 11.75 15.88 0.70
C LEU A 15 10.58 15.02 1.18
N VAL A 16 9.79 14.45 0.27
CA VAL A 16 8.70 13.51 0.62
C VAL A 16 9.26 12.24 1.26
N ARG A 17 10.39 11.72 0.78
CA ARG A 17 11.06 10.57 1.41
C ARG A 17 11.63 10.92 2.78
N PHE A 18 12.18 12.12 2.94
CA PHE A 18 12.67 12.61 4.23
C PHE A 18 11.53 12.86 5.21
N ASP A 19 10.41 13.42 4.75
CA ASP A 19 9.20 13.62 5.54
C ASP A 19 8.55 12.28 5.89
N ASN A 20 8.53 11.29 4.99
CA ASN A 20 8.06 9.93 5.28
C ASN A 20 8.99 9.20 6.26
N TYR A 21 10.30 9.42 6.19
CA TYR A 21 11.26 8.89 7.18
C TYR A 21 11.10 9.58 8.54
N LEU A 22 10.88 10.91 8.56
CA LEU A 22 10.54 11.64 9.77
C LEU A 22 9.15 11.30 10.30
N LEU A 23 8.21 10.88 9.46
CA LEU A 23 6.90 10.37 9.87
C LEU A 23 6.97 8.91 10.31
N SER A 24 7.89 8.09 9.81
CA SER A 24 8.10 6.75 10.37
C SER A 24 8.86 6.80 11.71
N THR A 25 9.72 7.80 11.91
CA THR A 25 10.53 7.98 13.14
C THR A 25 9.91 8.91 14.19
N TRP A 26 9.15 9.93 13.79
CA TRP A 26 8.53 10.95 14.67
C TRP A 26 7.01 11.11 14.43
N GLY A 27 6.40 10.16 13.71
CA GLY A 27 5.08 10.18 13.06
C GLY A 27 3.85 10.65 13.79
N VAL A 28 3.93 10.80 15.10
CA VAL A 28 2.78 11.22 15.90
C VAL A 28 2.79 12.73 16.13
N THR A 29 3.95 13.41 16.09
CA THR A 29 4.03 14.77 16.66
C THR A 29 3.76 15.89 15.67
N ARG A 30 4.19 15.78 14.39
CA ARG A 30 3.99 16.89 13.42
C ARG A 30 2.62 16.92 12.78
N GLY A 31 2.00 15.77 12.52
CA GLY A 31 0.61 15.67 12.05
C GLY A 31 -0.40 16.22 13.08
N TRP A 32 -0.09 16.06 14.37
CA TRP A 32 -0.90 16.50 15.50
C TRP A 32 -1.06 18.03 15.59
N SER A 33 -0.06 18.81 15.17
CA SER A 33 -0.08 20.27 15.31
C SER A 33 -1.04 21.03 14.37
N ARG A 34 -1.62 20.37 13.37
CA ARG A 34 -2.38 21.06 12.29
C ARG A 34 -3.87 20.69 12.19
N GLY A 35 -4.31 19.63 12.85
CA GLY A 35 -5.72 19.23 12.94
C GLY A 35 -6.22 19.40 14.37
N ASN A 36 -7.31 20.14 14.54
CA ASN A 36 -8.07 20.39 15.77
C ASN A 36 -7.87 19.31 16.89
N PRO A 37 -7.33 19.66 18.08
CA PRO A 37 -6.91 18.71 19.11
C PRO A 37 -8.08 18.23 19.97
N ALA A 38 -9.15 17.73 19.36
CA ALA A 38 -10.00 16.78 20.06
C ALA A 38 -9.23 15.45 20.05
N ILE A 39 -8.88 14.93 21.22
CA ILE A 39 -8.36 13.56 21.35
C ILE A 39 -9.51 12.64 20.93
N VAL A 40 -9.60 12.34 19.64
CA VAL A 40 -10.62 11.44 19.12
C VAL A 40 -10.17 10.02 19.47
N LYS A 41 -10.85 9.38 20.42
CA LYS A 41 -10.65 7.96 20.70
C LYS A 41 -11.12 7.17 19.48
N ARG A 42 -10.19 6.53 18.77
CA ARG A 42 -10.48 5.61 17.67
C ARG A 42 -10.27 4.17 18.15
N HIS A 43 -11.02 3.24 17.56
CA HIS A 43 -10.85 1.81 17.79
C HIS A 43 -9.59 1.27 17.07
N ARG A 44 -9.14 1.95 16.01
CA ARG A 44 -7.99 1.58 15.17
C ARG A 44 -7.12 2.82 14.93
N PRO A 45 -5.79 2.67 14.74
CA PRO A 45 -4.93 3.80 14.39
C PRO A 45 -5.34 4.39 13.03
N SER A 46 -5.35 5.71 12.93
CA SER A 46 -5.47 6.44 11.66
C SER A 46 -4.08 6.88 11.17
N PHE A 47 -3.94 7.04 9.86
CA PHE A 47 -2.72 7.54 9.23
C PHE A 47 -3.02 8.81 8.46
N PHE A 48 -2.12 9.79 8.50
CA PHE A 48 -2.22 10.98 7.65
C PHE A 48 -1.49 10.73 6.34
N ILE A 49 -2.22 10.78 5.22
CA ILE A 49 -1.69 10.57 3.88
C ILE A 49 -1.74 11.91 3.14
N TYR A 50 -0.62 12.30 2.54
CA TYR A 50 -0.60 13.44 1.63
C TYR A 50 -1.22 13.05 0.29
N SER A 51 -2.24 13.78 -0.14
CA SER A 51 -2.92 13.57 -1.41
C SER A 51 -2.87 14.83 -2.27
N ARG A 52 -2.73 14.63 -3.59
CA ARG A 52 -2.91 15.68 -4.60
C ARG A 52 -4.27 15.61 -5.29
N TYR A 53 -5.04 14.55 -5.02
CA TYR A 53 -6.36 14.36 -5.58
C TYR A 53 -7.32 15.39 -4.98
N GLY A 54 -7.93 16.25 -5.80
CA GLY A 54 -8.77 17.35 -5.31
C GLY A 54 -7.99 18.56 -4.78
N GLY A 55 -6.68 18.63 -5.01
CA GLY A 55 -5.78 19.67 -4.50
C GLY A 55 -4.76 19.12 -3.51
N ASP A 56 -3.79 19.96 -3.10
CA ASP A 56 -2.70 19.59 -2.20
C ASP A 56 -3.16 19.64 -0.73
N HIS A 57 -3.34 18.49 -0.08
CA HIS A 57 -3.75 18.42 1.32
C HIS A 57 -3.39 17.11 2.02
N TRP A 58 -3.32 17.17 3.35
CA TRP A 58 -3.23 15.98 4.21
C TRP A 58 -4.64 15.45 4.49
N ASN A 59 -4.85 14.17 4.24
CA ASN A 59 -6.07 13.47 4.57
C ASN A 59 -5.82 12.50 5.72
N GLU A 60 -6.66 12.56 6.75
CA GLU A 60 -6.74 11.48 7.73
C GLU A 60 -7.42 10.29 7.07
N TRP A 61 -6.72 9.17 6.99
CA TRP A 61 -7.29 7.92 6.56
C TRP A 61 -7.84 7.14 7.75
N ILE A 62 -9.13 6.80 7.65
CA ILE A 62 -9.88 6.04 8.64
C ILE A 62 -10.34 4.73 7.96
N PRO A 63 -9.93 3.55 8.47
CA PRO A 63 -10.27 2.27 7.84
C PRO A 63 -11.78 2.04 7.69
N GLU A 64 -12.58 2.45 8.66
CA GLU A 64 -14.01 2.17 8.74
C GLU A 64 -14.85 2.99 7.76
N ASP A 65 -14.42 4.22 7.47
CA ASP A 65 -15.15 5.19 6.65
C ASP A 65 -14.39 5.50 5.34
N CYS A 66 -13.56 4.56 4.88
CA CYS A 66 -12.71 4.78 3.71
C CYS A 66 -13.57 4.94 2.44
N PRO A 67 -13.61 6.14 1.80
CA PRO A 67 -14.43 6.36 0.61
C PRO A 67 -13.89 5.61 -0.62
N TYR A 68 -12.68 5.08 -0.52
CA TYR A 68 -12.02 4.35 -1.58
C TYR A 68 -12.28 2.84 -1.50
N TYR A 69 -12.96 2.32 -0.47
CA TYR A 69 -13.23 0.88 -0.40
C TYR A 69 -14.36 0.47 -1.37
N PRO A 70 -14.16 -0.55 -2.23
CA PRO A 70 -12.92 -1.29 -2.47
C PRO A 70 -11.95 -0.56 -3.41
N CYS A 71 -10.71 -0.37 -2.96
CA CYS A 71 -9.64 0.39 -3.61
C CYS A 71 -9.35 -0.06 -5.05
N HIS A 72 -9.47 -1.36 -5.31
CA HIS A 72 -9.20 -1.96 -6.62
C HIS A 72 -10.40 -2.72 -7.19
N ASN A 73 -11.61 -2.29 -6.84
CA ASN A 73 -12.85 -2.86 -7.38
C ASN A 73 -13.00 -4.38 -7.18
N TYR A 74 -12.55 -4.91 -6.04
CA TYR A 74 -12.77 -6.32 -5.69
C TYR A 74 -13.10 -6.47 -4.19
N ALA A 75 -13.92 -7.49 -3.87
CA ALA A 75 -14.36 -7.77 -2.51
C ALA A 75 -13.24 -8.37 -1.64
N ASP A 76 -13.40 -8.32 -0.32
CA ASP A 76 -12.53 -8.99 0.66
C ASP A 76 -11.06 -8.54 0.67
N GLN A 77 -10.75 -7.38 0.10
CA GLN A 77 -9.42 -6.79 0.20
C GLN A 77 -9.11 -6.32 1.63
N GLN A 78 -7.87 -6.54 2.08
CA GLN A 78 -7.35 -5.93 3.30
C GLN A 78 -6.84 -4.52 2.99
N CYS A 79 -7.44 -3.50 3.61
CA CYS A 79 -7.04 -2.10 3.45
C CYS A 79 -6.04 -1.64 4.52
N SER A 80 -5.03 -2.44 4.85
CA SER A 80 -3.98 -2.02 5.79
C SER A 80 -3.08 -0.92 5.21
N PHE A 81 -3.03 -0.80 3.87
CA PHE A 81 -2.21 0.15 3.14
C PHE A 81 -3.05 0.88 2.09
N CYS A 82 -3.52 2.09 2.39
CA CYS A 82 -4.24 2.90 1.39
C CYS A 82 -3.35 3.54 0.34
N TYR A 83 -2.06 3.70 0.66
CA TYR A 83 -1.04 3.91 -0.34
C TYR A 83 -0.07 2.73 -0.29
N CYS A 84 0.27 2.17 -1.45
CA CYS A 84 1.18 1.05 -1.53
C CYS A 84 2.60 1.50 -1.10
N PRO A 85 3.16 0.95 0.00
CA PRO A 85 4.51 1.33 0.46
C PRO A 85 5.61 0.91 -0.52
N LEU A 86 5.28 0.03 -1.48
CA LEU A 86 6.20 -0.45 -2.51
C LEU A 86 6.18 0.44 -3.75
N TYR A 87 5.36 1.49 -3.81
CA TYR A 87 5.29 2.35 -4.99
C TYR A 87 6.54 3.25 -5.12
N PRO A 88 7.11 3.40 -6.33
CA PRO A 88 6.84 2.60 -7.52
C PRO A 88 7.61 1.27 -7.45
N CYS A 89 6.91 0.14 -7.61
CA CYS A 89 7.55 -1.18 -7.54
C CYS A 89 8.25 -1.58 -8.84
N MET A 90 7.88 -0.95 -9.97
CA MET A 90 8.37 -1.25 -11.32
C MET A 90 8.27 -2.73 -11.73
N ASP A 91 7.43 -3.50 -11.05
CA ASP A 91 7.14 -4.90 -11.38
C ASP A 91 5.95 -4.95 -12.33
N THR A 92 6.19 -5.36 -13.57
CA THR A 92 5.18 -5.40 -14.64
C THR A 92 4.06 -6.40 -14.39
N GLU A 93 4.17 -7.28 -13.39
CA GLU A 93 3.06 -8.11 -12.91
C GLU A 93 2.01 -7.28 -12.16
N PHE A 94 2.40 -6.15 -11.57
CA PHE A 94 1.57 -5.35 -10.66
C PHE A 94 1.30 -3.94 -11.16
N GLY A 95 1.78 -3.60 -12.35
CA GLY A 95 1.60 -2.26 -12.88
C GLY A 95 2.17 -2.10 -14.27
N GLN A 96 2.06 -0.88 -14.77
CA GLN A 96 2.49 -0.51 -16.11
C GLN A 96 2.86 0.96 -16.16
N MET A 97 3.73 1.31 -17.11
CA MET A 97 3.93 2.70 -17.47
C MET A 97 2.71 3.20 -18.25
N ILE A 98 2.17 4.36 -17.86
CA ILE A 98 1.09 5.03 -18.58
C ILE A 98 1.57 6.38 -19.09
N GLU A 99 1.25 6.67 -20.35
CA GLU A 99 1.56 7.96 -20.95
C GLU A 99 0.63 9.05 -20.40
N LYS A 100 1.21 10.20 -20.05
CA LYS A 100 0.48 11.42 -19.71
C LYS A 100 1.03 12.58 -20.56
N PRO A 101 0.26 13.68 -20.71
CA PRO A 101 0.69 14.87 -21.46
C PRO A 101 2.03 15.50 -21.00
N HIS A 102 2.54 15.12 -19.83
CA HIS A 102 3.76 15.66 -19.22
C HIS A 102 4.85 14.61 -18.97
N GLY A 103 4.71 13.40 -19.53
CA GLY A 103 5.66 12.29 -19.37
C GLY A 103 4.98 10.97 -19.02
N GLU A 104 5.76 9.90 -18.92
CA GLU A 104 5.27 8.61 -18.46
C GLU A 104 5.26 8.53 -16.94
N ILE A 105 4.26 7.85 -16.38
CA ILE A 105 4.18 7.57 -14.95
C ILE A 105 3.93 6.08 -14.71
N TRP A 106 4.52 5.54 -13.65
CA TRP A 106 4.21 4.18 -13.21
C TRP A 106 2.82 4.13 -12.58
N SER A 107 2.00 3.17 -12.98
CA SER A 107 0.66 2.94 -12.47
C SER A 107 0.54 1.55 -11.89
N CYS A 108 0.19 1.46 -10.60
CA CYS A 108 -0.15 0.21 -9.91
C CYS A 108 -1.66 0.08 -9.65
N MET A 109 -2.51 0.74 -10.47
CA MET A 109 -3.96 0.83 -10.24
C MET A 109 -4.68 -0.53 -10.18
N ASP A 110 -4.10 -1.58 -10.76
CA ASP A 110 -4.68 -2.94 -10.75
C ASP A 110 -3.90 -3.91 -9.83
N CYS A 111 -2.95 -3.40 -9.04
CA CYS A 111 -2.17 -4.22 -8.11
C CYS A 111 -3.02 -4.72 -6.94
N ARG A 112 -3.04 -6.03 -6.72
CA ARG A 112 -3.73 -6.64 -5.57
C ARG A 112 -2.77 -7.12 -4.47
N LEU A 113 -1.46 -7.05 -4.70
CA LEU A 113 -0.45 -7.70 -3.87
C LEU A 113 -0.58 -7.32 -2.39
N VAL A 114 -0.55 -6.03 -2.07
CA VAL A 114 -0.61 -5.51 -0.69
C VAL A 114 -2.02 -5.47 -0.09
N HIS A 115 -3.00 -6.01 -0.81
CA HIS A 115 -4.39 -6.08 -0.38
C HIS A 115 -4.83 -7.52 -0.11
N GLU A 116 -3.97 -8.51 -0.35
CA GLU A 116 -4.19 -9.88 0.08
C GLU A 116 -3.88 -10.01 1.58
N PRO A 117 -4.78 -10.60 2.40
CA PRO A 117 -4.61 -10.62 3.85
C PRO A 117 -3.27 -11.19 4.34
N LEU A 118 -2.82 -12.29 3.73
CA LEU A 118 -1.53 -12.89 4.05
C LEU A 118 -0.37 -11.92 3.81
N VAL A 119 -0.38 -11.26 2.65
CA VAL A 119 0.70 -10.37 2.22
C VAL A 119 0.70 -9.09 3.05
N ALA A 120 -0.47 -8.50 3.27
CA ALA A 120 -0.60 -7.28 4.07
C ALA A 120 -0.19 -7.51 5.53
N ASN A 121 -0.60 -8.63 6.15
CA ASN A 121 -0.16 -8.96 7.50
C ASN A 121 1.35 -9.23 7.58
N HIS A 122 1.94 -9.89 6.59
CA HIS A 122 3.38 -10.09 6.54
C HIS A 122 4.13 -8.76 6.42
N LEU A 123 3.66 -7.85 5.57
CA LEU A 123 4.27 -6.54 5.39
C LEU A 123 4.09 -5.62 6.61
N LEU A 124 2.98 -5.76 7.36
CA LEU A 124 2.82 -5.08 8.65
C LEU A 124 3.85 -5.57 9.69
N ALA A 125 4.14 -6.87 9.69
CA ALA A 125 5.12 -7.47 10.61
C ALA A 125 6.58 -7.25 10.18
N ASN A 126 6.83 -7.10 8.87
CA ASN A 126 8.15 -6.95 8.27
C ASN A 126 8.13 -5.76 7.28
N PRO A 127 8.18 -4.51 7.76
CA PRO A 127 8.04 -3.31 6.91
C PRO A 127 9.12 -3.15 5.84
N GLU A 128 10.25 -3.82 5.99
CA GLU A 128 11.37 -3.86 5.06
C GLU A 128 11.19 -4.88 3.90
N ALA A 129 10.15 -5.71 3.96
CA ALA A 129 9.91 -6.75 2.97
C ALA A 129 9.76 -6.17 1.56
N GLY A 130 10.56 -6.68 0.64
CA GLY A 130 10.56 -6.27 -0.77
C GLY A 130 9.53 -7.00 -1.62
N VAL A 131 9.27 -6.48 -2.82
CA VAL A 131 8.30 -7.06 -3.77
C VAL A 131 8.57 -8.55 -4.04
N LEU A 132 9.84 -8.94 -4.24
CA LEU A 132 10.22 -10.33 -4.52
C LEU A 132 9.88 -11.29 -3.37
N GLU A 133 10.05 -10.84 -2.13
CA GLU A 133 9.73 -11.62 -0.95
C GLU A 133 8.22 -11.86 -0.84
N LEU A 134 7.43 -10.79 -0.99
CA LEU A 134 5.98 -10.87 -0.94
C LEU A 134 5.40 -11.75 -2.05
N LYS A 135 5.98 -11.69 -3.26
CA LYS A 135 5.65 -12.62 -4.36
C LYS A 135 5.92 -14.07 -3.99
N SER A 136 7.08 -14.33 -3.38
CA SER A 136 7.49 -15.67 -2.95
C SER A 136 6.56 -16.22 -1.87
N LEU A 137 6.15 -15.37 -0.92
CA LEU A 137 5.17 -15.70 0.11
C LEU A 137 3.82 -16.09 -0.50
N LYS A 138 3.29 -15.26 -1.40
CA LYS A 138 2.03 -15.51 -2.11
C LYS A 138 2.08 -16.83 -2.89
N LYS A 139 3.18 -17.08 -3.61
CA LYS A 139 3.37 -18.32 -4.38
C LYS A 139 3.39 -19.55 -3.48
N LYS A 140 4.17 -19.53 -2.40
CA LYS A 140 4.25 -20.63 -1.42
C LYS A 140 2.89 -20.93 -0.80
N ASN A 141 2.13 -19.90 -0.44
CA ASN A 141 0.78 -20.08 0.11
C ASN A 141 -0.17 -20.73 -0.89
N ARG A 142 -0.12 -20.31 -2.16
CA ARG A 142 -0.92 -20.94 -3.22
C ARG A 142 -0.55 -22.41 -3.41
N GLU A 143 0.73 -22.74 -3.43
CA GLU A 143 1.20 -24.13 -3.53
C GLU A 143 0.76 -24.98 -2.34
N PHE A 144 0.92 -24.46 -1.11
CA PHE A 144 0.48 -25.12 0.11
C PHE A 144 -1.03 -25.41 0.10
N LEU A 145 -1.85 -24.42 -0.24
CA LEU A 145 -3.31 -24.59 -0.33
C LEU A 145 -3.69 -25.62 -1.40
N THR A 146 -3.09 -25.55 -2.59
CA THR A 146 -3.34 -26.55 -3.65
C THR A 146 -2.99 -27.95 -3.18
N THR A 147 -1.83 -28.15 -2.55
CA THR A 147 -1.45 -29.47 -2.02
C THR A 147 -2.42 -29.94 -0.94
N PHE A 148 -2.80 -29.07 -0.01
CA PHE A 148 -3.74 -29.39 1.06
C PHE A 148 -5.11 -29.86 0.53
N PHE A 149 -5.70 -29.11 -0.41
CA PHE A 149 -6.98 -29.47 -1.01
C PHE A 149 -6.90 -30.76 -1.84
N LEU A 150 -5.80 -30.98 -2.57
CA LEU A 150 -5.60 -32.24 -3.29
C LEU A 150 -5.50 -33.42 -2.32
N THR A 151 -4.80 -33.27 -1.20
CA THR A 151 -4.70 -34.34 -0.18
C THR A 151 -6.02 -34.62 0.54
N GLU A 152 -6.85 -33.61 0.80
CA GLU A 152 -8.17 -33.85 1.40
C GLU A 152 -9.15 -34.49 0.40
N SER A 153 -9.10 -34.09 -0.87
CA SER A 153 -9.94 -34.70 -1.91
C SER A 153 -9.58 -36.16 -2.18
N THR A 154 -8.28 -36.52 -2.13
CA THR A 154 -7.85 -37.92 -2.27
C THR A 154 -8.15 -38.73 -1.02
N PHE A 155 -8.04 -38.13 0.18
CA PHE A 155 -8.45 -38.77 1.42
C PHE A 155 -9.95 -39.11 1.40
N PHE A 156 -10.81 -38.19 0.96
CA PHE A 156 -12.25 -38.46 0.88
C PHE A 156 -12.60 -39.55 -0.14
N SER A 157 -11.85 -39.65 -1.25
CA SER A 157 -12.05 -40.71 -2.26
C SER A 157 -11.57 -42.11 -1.85
N TYR A 158 -10.85 -42.24 -0.72
CA TYR A 158 -10.31 -43.52 -0.23
C TYR A 158 -11.10 -44.08 0.96
N VAL A 159 -12.07 -43.32 1.48
CA VAL A 159 -12.91 -43.69 2.63
C VAL A 159 -14.35 -44.05 2.20
N GLU A 160 -14.63 -44.07 0.89
CA GLU A 160 -15.82 -44.68 0.26
C GLU A 160 -15.46 -46.03 -0.39
#